data_AF-A0A4Y2L4K8-F1
#
_entry.id   AF-A0A4Y2L4K8-F1
#
_cell.length_a   1.000
_cell.length_b   1.000
_cell.length_c   1.000
_cell.angle_alpha   90.00
_cell.angle_beta   90.00
_cell.angle_gamma   90.00
#
_symmetry.space_group_name_H-M   'P 1'
#
loop_
_entity.id
_entity.type
_entity.pdbx_description
1 polymer ?
#
loop_
_entity_poly.entity_id
_entity_poly.type
_entity_poly.pdbx_seq_one_letter_code
_entity_poly.pdbx_strand_id
1 'polypeptide(L)'
;MLCNVVANKEVEKDFNSVYSRLVLCKTFRLDEDGKVLTPEEILYRSVQAINLSHDAANAQMDVKLRSLVCIGLNEQVLHLWFEVLCSCIPVVQKWYHPWSFINSPGWVQIKCEL
;
A
#
# COMPACT_ATOMS: atom_id res chain seq x y z
N MET A 1 11.16 9.64 15.40
CA MET A 1 11.78 10.59 14.45
C MET A 1 12.70 9.90 13.43
N LEU A 2 13.47 8.87 13.78
CA LEU A 2 14.32 8.11 12.83
C LEU A 2 13.53 7.34 11.74
N CYS A 3 12.35 6.80 12.06
CA CYS A 3 11.55 6.00 11.11
C CYS A 3 11.13 6.76 9.84
N ASN A 4 10.72 8.02 9.93
CA ASN A 4 10.24 8.78 8.76
C ASN A 4 11.33 9.03 7.71
N VAL A 5 12.58 9.23 8.13
CA VAL A 5 13.69 9.52 7.21
C VAL A 5 14.11 8.28 6.43
N VAL A 6 14.07 7.11 7.08
CA VAL A 6 14.46 5.84 6.47
C VAL A 6 13.35 5.30 5.56
N ALA A 7 12.08 5.51 5.91
CA ALA A 7 10.95 5.19 5.03
C ALA A 7 10.98 6.00 3.73
N ASN A 8 11.24 7.31 3.80
CA ASN A 8 11.30 8.16 2.60
C ASN A 8 12.49 7.84 1.68
N LYS A 9 13.65 7.43 2.22
CA LYS A 9 14.85 7.12 1.42
C LYS A 9 14.79 5.80 0.66
N GLU A 10 14.03 4.81 1.13
CA GLU A 10 13.96 3.49 0.46
C GLU A 10 12.82 3.39 -0.55
N VAL A 11 11.75 4.19 -0.37
CA VAL A 11 10.67 4.30 -1.34
C VAL A 11 11.20 4.85 -2.68
N GLU A 12 12.16 5.78 -2.68
CA GLU A 12 12.68 6.43 -3.90
C GLU A 12 13.19 5.49 -5.01
N LYS A 13 13.77 4.33 -4.66
CA LYS A 13 14.43 3.46 -5.65
C LYS A 13 13.45 2.79 -6.62
N ASP A 14 12.30 2.34 -6.14
CA ASP A 14 11.26 1.73 -6.98
C ASP A 14 10.09 2.68 -7.26
N PHE A 15 9.92 3.73 -6.45
CA PHE A 15 8.89 4.74 -6.62
C PHE A 15 9.00 5.45 -7.96
N ASN A 16 10.20 5.83 -8.41
CA ASN A 16 10.34 6.57 -9.67
C ASN A 16 9.90 5.76 -10.90
N SER A 17 10.15 4.44 -10.93
CA SER A 17 9.76 3.58 -12.05
C SER A 17 8.24 3.32 -12.10
N VAL A 18 7.63 3.07 -10.95
CA VAL A 18 6.19 2.82 -10.83
C VAL A 18 5.40 4.12 -11.01
N TYR A 19 5.84 5.21 -10.38
CA TYR A 19 5.25 6.55 -10.51
C TYR A 19 5.30 7.05 -11.96
N SER A 20 6.46 6.93 -12.63
CA SER A 20 6.59 7.36 -14.03
C SER A 20 5.64 6.60 -14.95
N ARG A 21 5.51 5.28 -14.79
CA ARG A 21 4.55 4.47 -15.57
C ARG A 21 3.10 4.90 -15.31
N LEU A 22 2.72 5.10 -14.06
CA LEU A 22 1.35 5.48 -13.70
C LEU A 22 0.99 6.90 -14.15
N VAL A 23 1.91 7.86 -14.06
CA VAL A 23 1.73 9.22 -14.58
C VAL A 23 1.60 9.19 -16.10
N LEU A 24 2.41 8.40 -16.81
CA LEU A 24 2.28 8.23 -18.26
C LEU A 24 0.94 7.60 -18.63
N CYS A 25 0.55 6.49 -18.00
CA CYS A 25 -0.76 5.85 -18.24
C CYS A 25 -1.94 6.81 -18.00
N LYS A 26 -1.86 7.63 -16.95
CA LYS A 26 -2.89 8.64 -16.61
C LYS A 26 -2.90 9.83 -17.58
N THR A 27 -1.73 10.27 -18.06
CA THR A 27 -1.60 11.42 -18.99
C THR A 27 -2.10 11.06 -20.39
N PHE A 28 -1.92 9.80 -20.82
CA PHE A 28 -2.32 9.33 -22.15
C PHE A 28 -3.66 8.58 -22.18
N ARG A 29 -4.40 8.50 -21.06
CA ARG A 29 -5.67 7.74 -20.92
C ARG A 29 -5.59 6.29 -21.43
N LEU A 30 -4.43 5.64 -21.28
CA LEU A 30 -4.15 4.32 -21.87
C LEU A 30 -4.81 3.14 -21.12
N ASP A 31 -5.45 3.38 -19.98
CA ASP A 31 -5.92 2.33 -19.06
C ASP A 31 -7.47 2.22 -18.96
N GLU A 32 -8.24 2.67 -19.95
CA GLU A 32 -9.71 2.45 -19.92
C GLU A 32 -10.16 1.05 -20.38
N ASP A 33 -9.26 0.14 -20.78
CA ASP A 33 -9.64 -1.21 -21.24
C ASP A 33 -8.92 -2.35 -20.48
N GLY A 34 -9.66 -3.02 -19.59
CA GLY A 34 -9.59 -4.47 -19.37
C GLY A 34 -8.42 -5.08 -18.57
N LYS A 35 -7.40 -4.33 -18.14
CA LYS A 35 -6.30 -4.91 -17.35
C LYS A 35 -6.67 -5.04 -15.86
N VAL A 36 -6.77 -6.27 -15.36
CA VAL A 36 -6.84 -6.55 -13.92
C VAL A 36 -5.51 -6.14 -13.29
N LEU A 37 -5.55 -5.13 -12.41
CA LEU A 37 -4.38 -4.64 -11.68
C LEU A 37 -3.95 -5.65 -10.61
N THR A 38 -2.64 -5.74 -10.34
CA THR A 38 -2.14 -6.58 -9.26
C THR A 38 -2.45 -5.97 -7.87
N PRO A 39 -2.47 -6.76 -6.78
CA PRO A 39 -2.68 -6.25 -5.44
C PRO A 39 -1.76 -5.08 -5.06
N GLU A 40 -0.49 -5.12 -5.49
CA GLU A 40 0.51 -4.07 -5.29
C GLU A 40 0.17 -2.80 -6.08
N GLU A 41 -0.28 -2.93 -7.33
CA GLU A 41 -0.68 -1.79 -8.15
C GLU A 41 -1.90 -1.08 -7.57
N ILE A 42 -2.89 -1.85 -7.08
CA ILE A 42 -4.09 -1.28 -6.42
C ILE A 42 -3.68 -0.60 -5.11
N LEU A 43 -2.87 -1.25 -4.26
CA LEU A 43 -2.37 -0.67 -3.02
C LEU A 43 -1.63 0.65 -3.26
N TYR A 44 -0.75 0.68 -4.27
CA TYR A 44 -0.01 1.89 -4.63
C TYR A 44 -0.95 3.03 -5.06
N ARG A 45 -1.93 2.74 -5.92
CA ARG A 45 -2.93 3.73 -6.35
C ARG A 45 -3.74 4.25 -5.17
N SER A 46 -4.16 3.38 -4.25
CA SER A 46 -4.93 3.77 -3.05
C SER A 46 -4.10 4.66 -2.12
N VAL A 47 -2.84 4.31 -1.86
CA VAL A 47 -1.93 5.14 -1.05
C VAL A 47 -1.69 6.51 -1.70
N GLN A 48 -1.49 6.54 -3.02
CA GLN A 48 -1.32 7.80 -3.75
C GLN A 48 -2.59 8.68 -3.64
N ALA A 49 -3.77 8.11 -3.85
CA ALA A 49 -5.05 8.82 -3.77
C ALA A 49 -5.30 9.38 -2.36
N ILE A 50 -4.98 8.60 -1.33
CA ILE A 50 -5.06 9.04 0.07
C ILE A 50 -4.08 10.18 0.32
N ASN A 51 -2.80 10.02 -0.01
CA ASN A 51 -1.82 11.08 0.21
C ASN A 51 -2.25 12.38 -0.47
N LEU A 52 -2.66 12.34 -1.75
CA LEU A 52 -3.12 13.52 -2.47
C LEU A 52 -4.29 14.24 -1.78
N SER A 53 -5.30 13.49 -1.34
CA SER A 53 -6.50 14.07 -0.71
C SER A 53 -6.27 14.52 0.74
N HIS A 54 -5.45 13.77 1.49
CA HIS A 54 -5.25 13.97 2.93
C HIS A 54 -4.14 14.96 3.23
N ASP A 55 -3.11 15.06 2.37
CA ASP A 55 -2.07 16.09 2.50
C ASP A 55 -2.66 17.49 2.28
N ALA A 56 -3.63 17.63 1.37
CA ALA A 56 -4.36 18.88 1.18
C ALA A 56 -5.11 19.34 2.45
N ALA A 57 -5.50 18.39 3.31
CA ALA A 57 -6.16 18.66 4.59
C ALA A 57 -5.20 18.64 5.79
N ASN A 58 -3.88 18.52 5.57
CA ASN A 58 -2.87 18.31 6.63
C ASN A 58 -3.23 17.17 7.59
N ALA A 59 -3.85 16.10 7.08
CA ALA A 59 -4.31 15.01 7.90
C ALA A 59 -3.13 14.16 8.40
N GLN A 60 -3.25 13.70 9.64
CA GLN A 60 -2.24 12.89 10.32
C GLN A 60 -2.14 11.48 9.71
N MET A 61 -1.01 10.81 9.94
CA MET A 61 -0.73 9.49 9.35
C MET A 61 -1.72 8.41 9.80
N ASP A 62 -2.24 8.50 11.03
CA ASP A 62 -3.28 7.59 11.53
C ASP A 62 -4.60 7.75 10.76
N VAL A 63 -4.93 8.97 10.34
CA VAL A 63 -6.11 9.25 9.50
C VAL A 63 -5.91 8.61 8.14
N LYS A 64 -4.73 8.78 7.54
CA LYS A 64 -4.38 8.16 6.25
C LYS A 64 -4.46 6.63 6.31
N LEU A 65 -3.94 6.02 7.38
CA LEU A 65 -4.01 4.58 7.59
C LEU A 65 -5.46 4.10 7.73
N ARG A 66 -6.28 4.80 8.53
CA ARG A 66 -7.71 4.47 8.67
C ARG A 66 -8.44 4.55 7.34
N SER A 67 -8.18 5.59 6.55
CA SER A 67 -8.74 5.73 5.19
C SER A 67 -8.28 4.59 4.27
N LEU A 68 -7.02 4.17 4.35
CA LEU A 68 -6.51 3.03 3.57
C LEU A 68 -7.25 1.75 3.92
N VAL A 69 -7.44 1.46 5.21
CA VAL A 69 -8.21 0.30 5.67
C VAL A 69 -9.65 0.36 5.14
N CYS A 70 -10.31 1.53 5.19
CA CYS A 70 -11.67 1.70 4.65
C CYS A 70 -11.73 1.42 3.13
N ILE A 71 -10.77 1.91 2.35
CA ILE A 71 -10.72 1.61 0.90
C ILE A 71 -10.54 0.11 0.68
N GLY A 72 -9.61 -0.54 1.37
CA GLY A 72 -9.36 -1.97 1.22
C GLY A 72 -10.57 -2.83 1.59
N LEU A 73 -11.35 -2.43 2.60
CA LEU A 73 -12.60 -3.11 2.98
C LEU A 73 -13.70 -2.91 1.94
N ASN A 74 -13.91 -1.68 1.49
CA ASN A 74 -14.96 -1.35 0.50
C ASN A 74 -14.72 -2.06 -0.84
N GLU A 75 -13.45 -2.16 -1.26
CA GLU A 75 -13.03 -2.82 -2.49
C GLU A 75 -12.80 -4.34 -2.30
N GLN A 76 -13.00 -4.88 -1.10
CA GLN A 76 -12.79 -6.29 -0.74
C GLN A 76 -11.36 -6.81 -0.99
N VAL A 77 -10.37 -5.94 -1.10
CA VAL A 77 -8.95 -6.28 -1.36
C VAL A 77 -8.04 -6.18 -0.13
N LEU A 78 -8.57 -5.82 1.04
CA LEU A 78 -7.74 -5.60 2.24
C LEU A 78 -6.87 -6.84 2.60
N HIS A 79 -7.43 -8.04 2.46
CA HIS A 79 -6.72 -9.29 2.73
C HIS A 79 -5.52 -9.49 1.78
N LEU A 80 -5.66 -9.11 0.51
CA LEU A 80 -4.57 -9.16 -0.49
C LEU A 80 -3.45 -8.18 -0.13
N TRP A 81 -3.80 -6.96 0.31
CA TRP A 81 -2.79 -5.99 0.75
C TRP A 81 -2.06 -6.44 2.02
N PHE A 82 -2.76 -7.13 2.90
CA PHE A 82 -2.16 -7.73 4.09
C PHE A 82 -1.18 -8.86 3.72
N GLU A 83 -1.53 -9.69 2.74
CA GLU A 83 -0.65 -10.72 2.19
C GLU A 83 0.60 -10.11 1.54
N VAL A 84 0.47 -9.05 0.73
CA VAL A 84 1.61 -8.32 0.15
C VAL A 84 2.56 -7.82 1.25
N LEU A 85 2.03 -7.23 2.32
CA LEU A 85 2.81 -6.75 3.45
C LEU A 85 3.55 -7.89 4.17
N CYS A 86 2.81 -8.95 4.53
CA CYS A 86 3.36 -10.06 5.31
C CYS A 86 4.34 -10.93 4.53
N SER A 87 4.19 -11.00 3.21
CA SER A 87 5.10 -11.73 2.32
C SER A 87 6.43 -10.99 2.10
N CYS A 88 6.49 -9.68 2.39
CA CYS A 88 7.70 -8.89 2.25
C CYS A 88 8.58 -8.98 3.51
N ILE A 89 9.35 -10.07 3.64
CA ILE A 89 10.20 -10.33 4.81
C ILE A 89 11.13 -9.15 5.18
N PRO A 90 11.80 -8.46 4.23
CA PRO A 90 12.63 -7.30 4.59
C PRO A 90 11.86 -6.16 5.25
N VAL A 91 10.61 -5.91 4.82
CA VAL A 91 9.73 -4.90 5.42
C VAL A 91 9.26 -5.37 6.79
N VAL A 92 8.82 -6.63 6.90
CA VAL A 92 8.36 -7.20 8.17
C VAL A 92 9.44 -7.12 9.24
N GLN A 93 10.65 -7.58 8.93
CA GLN A 93 11.78 -7.58 9.88
C GLN A 93 12.25 -6.17 10.27
N LYS A 94 12.06 -5.19 9.38
CA LYS A 94 12.44 -3.80 9.62
C LYS A 94 11.45 -3.06 10.53
N TRP A 95 10.15 -3.35 10.38
CA TRP A 95 9.09 -2.54 11.00
C TRP A 95 8.34 -3.23 12.12
N TYR A 96 8.45 -4.56 12.23
CA TYR A 96 7.71 -5.34 13.21
C TYR A 96 8.65 -6.15 14.10
N HIS A 97 8.24 -6.33 15.35
CA HIS A 97 8.97 -7.20 16.27
C HIS A 97 8.84 -8.68 15.87
N PRO A 98 9.82 -9.53 16.22
CA PRO A 98 9.78 -10.96 15.93
C PRO A 98 8.55 -11.69 16.49
N TRP A 99 7.98 -11.21 17.60
CA TRP A 99 6.77 -11.75 18.25
C TRP A 99 5.46 -11.10 17.77
N SER A 100 5.52 -10.23 16.75
CA SER A 100 4.33 -9.64 16.17
C SER A 100 3.52 -10.69 15.40
N PHE A 101 2.21 -10.48 15.30
CA PHE A 101 1.34 -11.30 14.47
C PHE A 101 1.77 -11.28 12.99
N ILE A 102 2.24 -10.13 12.49
CA ILE A 102 2.71 -9.95 11.11
C ILE A 102 3.91 -10.86 10.79
N ASN A 103 4.77 -11.13 11.77
CA ASN A 103 5.90 -12.04 11.62
C ASN A 103 5.55 -13.51 11.92
N SER A 104 4.28 -13.81 12.21
CA SER A 104 3.80 -15.17 12.44
C SER A 104 3.17 -15.75 11.17
N PRO A 105 3.14 -17.08 10.95
CA PRO A 105 2.40 -17.66 9.82
C PRO A 105 0.87 -17.52 9.95
N GLY A 106 0.36 -16.99 11.08
CA GLY A 106 -1.07 -16.86 11.33
C GLY A 106 -1.80 -15.92 10.36
N TRP A 107 -1.10 -14.99 9.71
CA TRP A 107 -1.71 -14.09 8.73
C TRP A 107 -2.29 -14.81 7.51
N VAL A 108 -1.81 -16.02 7.18
CA VAL A 108 -2.30 -16.83 6.05
C VAL A 108 -3.78 -17.23 6.23
N GLN A 109 -4.28 -17.18 7.46
CA GLN A 109 -5.68 -17.45 7.77
C GLN A 109 -6.60 -16.26 7.51
N ILE A 110 -6.06 -15.06 7.29
CA ILE A 110 -6.85 -13.88 6.98
C ILE A 110 -7.28 -13.96 5.52
N LYS A 111 -8.55 -14.27 5.32
CA LYS A 111 -9.18 -14.35 4.00
C LYS A 111 -10.47 -13.54 4.00
N CYS A 112 -10.87 -13.07 2.83
CA CYS A 112 -12.21 -12.54 2.63
C CYS A 112 -13.09 -13.73 2.24
N GLU A 113 -13.97 -14.15 3.15
CA GLU A 113 -15.02 -15.12 2.84
C GLU A 113 -16.26 -14.34 2.38
N LEU A 114 -16.77 -14.67 1.19
CA LEU A 114 -18.00 -14.14 0.61
C LEU A 114 -19.21 -14.94 1.08
#